data_AF-A0A8B7URI5-F1
#
_entry.id   AF-A0A8B7URI5-F1
#
_cell.length_a   1.000
_cell.length_b   1.000
_cell.length_c   1.000
_cell.angle_alpha   90.00
_cell.angle_beta   90.00
_cell.angle_gamma   90.00
#
_symmetry.space_group_name_H-M   'P 1'
#
loop_
_entity.id
_entity.type
_entity.pdbx_description
1 polymer ?
#
loop_
_entity_poly.entity_id
_entity_poly.type
_entity_poly.pdbx_seq_one_letter_code
_entity_poly.pdbx_strand_id
1 'polypeptide(L)'
;MKYTKCNFMMSVFGIIIYITDLIVDICVSVRFFHEGQYVSGILTLSFMLFGTLVVQCFSYSWYKADLKKTGQESEHCFLLLHCLQGGVFVRYWFALKKGYHVAFKYSSNTNNFMEEQIDTHKEIIDRVTDLSMLRLFETYLEGCPQLVLQLYIFLKHGEANFFQYAAIMVSCCAISGSTVDFQIALRKSLPDKNLLKGVYPRVTYLIYKVFTLLSWTLSVVLLLFVNVNIALFLLLFLWLVGLIWAFKNQTKFCNSRSMEYLYRIVVGFILVFTFFNIKGQNTKCPMSCYYIVRVLATVGILIVFWAYPLSIFSSDYFIPISVTIVLTLLLGIIFLIVYYGICHPNRSEETKYDETDGKSAQRDCRMRYFLME
;
A
#
# COMPACT_ATOMS: atom_id res chain seq x y z
N MET A 1 -17.70 4.46 -15.75
CA MET A 1 -18.17 4.53 -14.33
C MET A 1 -18.36 5.98 -13.92
N LYS A 2 -19.21 6.30 -12.94
CA LYS A 2 -19.46 7.70 -12.49
C LYS A 2 -18.62 8.06 -11.26
N TYR A 3 -17.99 9.24 -11.30
CA TYR A 3 -17.31 9.86 -10.16
C TYR A 3 -18.32 10.65 -9.33
N THR A 4 -18.53 10.27 -8.07
CA THR A 4 -19.59 10.83 -7.21
C THR A 4 -19.04 11.83 -6.19
N LYS A 5 -19.93 12.59 -5.54
CA LYS A 5 -19.59 13.48 -4.40
C LYS A 5 -18.88 12.73 -3.27
N CYS A 6 -19.26 11.48 -3.00
CA CYS A 6 -18.59 10.63 -2.01
C CYS A 6 -17.13 10.34 -2.42
N ASN A 7 -16.85 10.03 -3.70
CA ASN A 7 -15.48 9.86 -4.17
C ASN A 7 -14.64 11.14 -4.03
N PHE A 8 -15.26 12.31 -4.27
CA PHE A 8 -14.61 13.60 -4.04
C PHE A 8 -14.25 13.80 -2.56
N MET A 9 -15.19 13.58 -1.64
CA MET A 9 -14.94 13.67 -0.20
C MET A 9 -13.82 12.72 0.24
N MET A 10 -13.78 11.50 -0.28
CA MET A 10 -12.68 10.55 -0.01
C MET A 10 -11.32 11.06 -0.51
N SER A 11 -11.29 11.74 -1.66
CA SER A 11 -10.05 12.33 -2.18
C SER A 11 -9.56 13.51 -1.32
N VAL A 12 -10.49 14.31 -0.80
CA VAL A 12 -10.17 15.40 0.17
C VAL A 12 -9.65 14.80 1.49
N PHE A 13 -10.28 13.74 1.98
CA PHE A 13 -9.79 13.05 3.18
C PHE A 13 -8.39 12.45 2.96
N GLY A 14 -8.14 11.90 1.77
CA GLY A 14 -6.82 11.37 1.40
C GLY A 14 -5.68 12.39 1.46
N ILE A 15 -5.90 13.64 1.00
CA ILE A 15 -4.87 14.68 1.11
C ILE A 15 -4.66 15.13 2.57
N ILE A 16 -5.71 15.17 3.38
CA ILE A 16 -5.61 15.51 4.81
C ILE A 16 -4.79 14.45 5.56
N ILE A 17 -5.03 13.17 5.26
CA ILE A 17 -4.23 12.07 5.82
C ILE A 17 -2.77 12.23 5.40
N TYR A 18 -2.50 12.47 4.11
CA TYR A 18 -1.13 12.64 3.60
C TYR A 18 -0.38 13.76 4.33
N ILE A 19 -1.02 14.93 4.52
CA ILE A 19 -0.41 16.05 5.25
C ILE A 19 -0.18 15.71 6.72
N THR A 20 -1.17 15.08 7.36
CA THR A 20 -1.07 14.68 8.77
C THR A 20 0.09 13.72 8.99
N ASP A 21 0.27 12.74 8.09
CA ASP A 21 1.37 11.76 8.12
C ASP A 21 2.72 12.47 8.14
N LEU A 22 2.97 13.32 7.14
CA LEU A 22 4.22 14.09 7.02
C LEU A 22 4.51 14.94 8.28
N ILE A 23 3.48 15.57 8.85
CA ILE A 23 3.63 16.36 10.07
C ILE A 23 3.97 15.45 11.26
N VAL A 24 3.27 14.32 11.40
CA VAL A 24 3.50 13.36 12.48
C VAL A 24 4.91 12.78 12.40
N ASP A 25 5.40 12.42 11.21
CA ASP A 25 6.73 11.84 11.03
C ASP A 25 7.85 12.83 11.39
N ILE A 26 7.71 14.10 10.99
CA ILE A 26 8.63 15.17 11.39
C ILE A 26 8.58 15.38 12.91
N CYS A 27 7.39 15.47 13.50
CA CYS A 27 7.21 15.65 14.94
C CYS A 27 7.82 14.49 15.75
N VAL A 28 7.59 13.25 15.33
CA VAL A 28 8.14 12.04 15.97
C VAL A 28 9.67 12.03 15.85
N SER A 29 10.22 12.36 14.69
CA SER A 29 11.66 12.48 14.49
C SER A 29 12.28 13.53 15.42
N VAL A 30 11.73 14.74 15.44
CA VAL A 30 12.18 15.84 16.33
C VAL A 30 12.10 15.43 17.81
N ARG A 31 11.04 14.73 18.20
CA ARG A 31 10.89 14.21 19.55
C ARG A 31 12.01 13.23 19.91
N PHE A 32 12.39 12.31 19.01
CA PHE A 32 13.52 11.41 19.25
C PHE A 32 14.85 12.15 19.41
N PHE A 33 15.07 13.23 18.65
CA PHE A 33 16.26 14.09 18.83
C PHE A 33 16.26 14.78 20.20
N HIS A 34 15.12 15.29 20.66
CA HIS A 34 14.99 15.91 21.99
C HIS A 34 15.17 14.90 23.14
N GLU A 35 14.69 13.67 22.99
CA GLU A 35 14.82 12.60 23.98
C GLU A 35 16.22 11.92 23.94
N GLY A 36 17.14 12.40 23.10
CA GLY A 36 18.50 11.85 22.97
C GLY A 36 18.59 10.51 22.22
N GLN A 37 17.49 10.04 21.63
CA GLN A 37 17.42 8.80 20.85
C GLN A 37 17.78 9.03 19.38
N TYR A 38 19.01 9.49 19.12
CA TYR A 38 19.47 9.91 17.80
C TYR A 38 19.32 8.84 16.71
N VAL A 39 19.59 7.57 17.03
CA VAL A 39 19.49 6.47 16.05
C VAL A 39 18.05 6.30 15.55
N SER A 40 17.07 6.29 16.46
CA SER A 40 15.64 6.17 16.11
C SER A 40 15.15 7.37 15.31
N GLY A 41 15.58 8.58 15.68
CA GLY A 41 15.26 9.81 14.95
C GLY A 41 15.82 9.82 13.53
N ILE A 42 17.11 9.50 13.37
CA ILE A 42 17.77 9.39 12.06
C ILE A 42 17.09 8.33 11.20
N LEU A 43 16.76 7.17 11.77
CA LEU A 43 16.13 6.08 11.03
C LEU A 43 14.72 6.45 10.56
N THR A 44 13.92 7.07 11.44
CA THR A 44 12.57 7.55 11.11
C THR A 44 12.60 8.58 9.98
N LEU A 45 13.50 9.56 10.07
CA LEU A 45 13.70 10.59 9.05
C LEU A 45 14.20 9.98 7.73
N SER A 46 15.09 8.99 7.79
CA SER A 46 15.63 8.32 6.60
C SER A 46 14.54 7.55 5.86
N PHE A 47 13.65 6.85 6.58
CA PHE A 47 12.51 6.16 5.96
C PHE A 47 11.54 7.14 5.31
N MET A 48 11.23 8.26 5.97
CA MET A 48 10.39 9.34 5.42
C MET A 48 10.99 9.93 4.14
N LEU A 49 12.27 10.31 4.17
CA LEU A 49 12.95 10.87 3.01
C LEU A 49 13.05 9.87 1.86
N PHE A 50 13.29 8.60 2.16
CA PHE A 50 13.35 7.55 1.14
C PHE A 50 11.99 7.28 0.50
N GLY A 51 10.94 7.11 1.30
CA GLY A 51 9.57 6.90 0.83
C GLY A 51 9.11 8.05 -0.08
N THR A 52 9.25 9.29 0.40
CA THR A 52 8.91 10.49 -0.36
C THR A 52 9.74 10.62 -1.65
N LEU A 53 11.05 10.35 -1.62
CA LEU A 53 11.89 10.39 -2.83
C LEU A 53 11.40 9.42 -3.91
N VAL A 54 11.14 8.17 -3.54
CA VAL A 54 10.67 7.15 -4.49
C VAL A 54 9.32 7.56 -5.08
N VAL A 55 8.40 8.06 -4.25
CA VAL A 55 7.09 8.57 -4.68
C VAL A 55 7.25 9.73 -5.65
N GLN A 56 8.16 10.68 -5.39
CA GLN A 56 8.41 11.79 -6.30
C GLN A 56 9.00 11.32 -7.65
N CYS A 57 9.87 10.30 -7.66
CA CYS A 57 10.36 9.71 -8.90
C CYS A 57 9.23 9.14 -9.76
N PHE A 58 8.31 8.36 -9.18
CA PHE A 58 7.13 7.86 -9.91
C PHE A 58 6.21 9.00 -10.35
N SER A 59 5.91 9.91 -9.43
CA SER A 59 5.05 11.06 -9.66
C SER A 59 5.53 11.92 -10.82
N TYR A 60 6.83 12.21 -10.88
CA TYR A 60 7.48 12.96 -11.97
C TYR A 60 7.47 12.16 -13.28
N SER A 61 7.87 10.89 -13.27
CA SER A 61 7.89 10.07 -14.49
C SER A 61 6.50 9.96 -15.11
N TRP A 62 5.47 9.81 -14.29
CA TRP A 62 4.09 9.74 -14.76
C TRP A 62 3.60 11.11 -15.24
N TYR A 63 4.02 12.20 -14.59
CA TYR A 63 3.66 13.56 -15.02
C TYR A 63 4.28 13.88 -16.38
N LYS A 64 5.56 13.53 -16.59
CA LYS A 64 6.24 13.65 -17.87
C LYS A 64 5.53 12.84 -18.98
N ALA A 65 5.06 11.64 -18.66
CA ALA A 65 4.29 10.83 -19.61
C ALA A 65 2.94 11.48 -19.97
N ASP A 66 2.30 12.14 -19.01
CA ASP A 66 1.03 12.86 -19.24
C ASP A 66 1.25 14.15 -20.06
N LEU A 67 2.34 14.90 -19.81
CA LEU A 67 2.71 16.11 -20.57
C LEU A 67 2.99 15.81 -22.04
N LYS A 68 3.71 14.71 -22.31
CA LYS A 68 3.98 14.26 -23.68
C LYS A 68 2.69 13.96 -24.45
N LYS A 69 1.63 13.53 -23.77
CA LYS A 69 0.32 13.29 -24.40
C LYS A 69 -0.42 14.60 -24.70
N THR A 70 -0.19 15.67 -23.94
CA THR A 70 -0.88 16.96 -24.09
C THR A 70 -0.08 18.02 -24.85
N GLY A 71 1.18 17.73 -25.24
CA GLY A 71 2.02 18.64 -26.03
C GLY A 71 2.46 19.90 -25.28
N GLN A 72 2.55 19.86 -23.95
CA GLN A 72 2.87 21.02 -23.11
C GLN A 72 4.35 20.97 -22.67
N GLU A 73 5.10 22.07 -22.86
CA GLU A 73 6.59 22.07 -22.76
C GLU A 73 7.19 22.50 -21.40
N SER A 74 6.39 22.73 -20.36
CA SER A 74 6.95 23.19 -19.07
C SER A 74 7.57 22.03 -18.25
N GLU A 75 8.69 21.45 -18.70
CA GLU A 75 9.33 20.34 -17.97
C GLU A 75 10.15 20.81 -16.74
N HIS A 76 10.81 21.98 -16.81
CA HIS A 76 11.79 22.41 -15.81
C HIS A 76 11.20 22.91 -14.49
N CYS A 77 10.15 23.74 -14.53
CA CYS A 77 9.49 24.27 -13.32
C CYS A 77 8.86 23.13 -12.48
N PHE A 78 8.32 22.12 -13.15
CA PHE A 78 7.74 20.96 -12.47
C PHE A 78 8.79 20.02 -11.93
N LEU A 79 9.93 19.84 -12.60
CA LEU A 79 11.07 19.10 -12.03
C LEU A 79 11.54 19.75 -10.72
N LEU A 80 11.70 21.07 -10.70
CA LEU A 80 12.05 21.81 -9.48
C LEU A 80 11.02 21.57 -8.36
N LEU A 81 9.73 21.58 -8.70
CA LEU A 81 8.67 21.33 -7.75
C LEU A 81 8.69 19.90 -7.19
N HIS A 82 9.00 18.90 -8.02
CA HIS A 82 9.19 17.52 -7.56
C HIS A 82 10.43 17.38 -6.66
N CYS A 83 11.52 18.10 -6.98
CA CYS A 83 12.71 18.17 -6.12
C CYS A 83 12.40 18.81 -4.75
N LEU A 84 11.49 19.79 -4.71
CA LEU A 84 11.00 20.42 -3.49
C LEU A 84 9.85 19.66 -2.81
N GLN A 85 9.64 18.38 -3.16
CA GLN A 85 8.54 17.52 -2.65
C GLN A 85 7.11 18.02 -2.94
N GLY A 86 6.93 19.10 -3.70
CA GLY A 86 5.64 19.69 -4.08
C GLY A 86 4.85 18.90 -5.13
N GLY A 87 5.47 17.92 -5.79
CA GLY A 87 4.88 17.22 -6.93
C GLY A 87 3.61 16.43 -6.63
N VAL A 88 3.55 15.74 -5.48
CA VAL A 88 2.36 15.01 -5.02
C VAL A 88 1.21 15.98 -4.75
N PHE A 89 1.47 17.11 -4.10
CA PHE A 89 0.47 18.14 -3.85
C PHE A 89 -0.15 18.70 -5.13
N VAL A 90 0.65 18.89 -6.17
CA VAL A 90 0.13 19.32 -7.48
C VAL A 90 -0.76 18.25 -8.12
N ARG A 91 -0.42 16.97 -8.01
CA ARG A 91 -1.31 15.89 -8.48
C ARG A 91 -2.64 15.89 -7.73
N TYR A 92 -2.61 16.04 -6.41
CA TYR A 92 -3.83 16.17 -5.61
C TYR A 92 -4.65 17.39 -6.02
N TRP A 93 -4.01 18.56 -6.20
CA TRP A 93 -4.69 19.78 -6.65
C TRP A 93 -5.40 19.57 -7.98
N PHE A 94 -4.74 19.00 -8.98
CA PHE A 94 -5.37 18.72 -10.27
C PHE A 94 -6.51 17.69 -10.17
N ALA A 95 -6.32 16.63 -9.38
CA ALA A 95 -7.36 15.62 -9.15
C ALA A 95 -8.59 16.21 -8.44
N LEU A 96 -8.38 17.07 -7.43
CA LEU A 96 -9.46 17.75 -6.71
C LEU A 96 -10.16 18.80 -7.57
N LYS A 97 -9.42 19.63 -8.31
CA LYS A 97 -10.01 20.64 -9.21
C LYS A 97 -10.91 20.00 -10.26
N LYS A 98 -10.43 18.96 -10.95
CA LYS A 98 -11.24 18.20 -11.93
C LYS A 98 -12.36 17.43 -11.24
N GLY A 99 -12.08 16.80 -10.11
CA GLY A 99 -13.05 16.06 -9.29
C GLY A 99 -14.22 16.92 -8.83
N TYR A 100 -13.97 18.16 -8.39
CA TYR A 100 -14.99 19.13 -8.00
C TYR A 100 -15.88 19.50 -9.18
N HIS A 101 -15.27 19.82 -10.32
CA HIS A 101 -16.00 20.16 -11.54
C HIS A 101 -16.97 19.05 -11.95
N VAL A 102 -16.50 17.81 -11.96
CA VAL A 102 -17.31 16.64 -12.36
C VAL A 102 -18.34 16.25 -11.30
N ALA A 103 -18.02 16.34 -10.01
CA ALA A 103 -18.94 15.93 -8.94
C ALA A 103 -20.04 16.96 -8.63
N PHE A 104 -19.78 18.26 -8.85
CA PHE A 104 -20.69 19.34 -8.44
C PHE A 104 -21.18 20.24 -9.58
N LYS A 105 -20.37 20.50 -10.62
CA LYS A 105 -20.69 21.49 -11.67
C LYS A 105 -21.24 20.87 -12.95
N TYR A 106 -20.84 19.66 -13.30
CA TYR A 106 -21.18 19.02 -14.58
C TYR A 106 -22.47 18.16 -14.55
N SER A 107 -23.26 18.26 -13.47
CA SER A 107 -24.52 17.50 -13.30
C SER A 107 -25.76 18.24 -13.84
N SER A 108 -25.64 19.48 -14.33
CA SER A 108 -26.79 20.36 -14.59
C SER A 108 -27.08 20.68 -16.07
N ASN A 109 -26.40 20.09 -17.06
CA ASN A 109 -26.65 20.42 -18.48
C ASN A 109 -26.65 19.19 -19.43
N THR A 110 -27.86 18.62 -19.60
CA THR A 110 -28.57 18.12 -20.79
C THR A 110 -27.83 17.55 -22.04
N ASN A 111 -28.06 16.25 -22.27
CA ASN A 111 -28.47 15.51 -23.49
C ASN A 111 -27.59 15.27 -24.74
N ASN A 112 -26.40 15.86 -24.95
CA ASN A 112 -25.59 15.53 -26.16
C ASN A 112 -24.17 14.95 -25.89
N PHE A 113 -23.81 14.66 -24.65
CA PHE A 113 -22.40 14.45 -24.23
C PHE A 113 -22.13 13.11 -23.51
N MET A 114 -22.85 12.02 -23.85
CA MET A 114 -22.71 10.77 -23.10
C MET A 114 -21.31 10.15 -23.19
N GLU A 115 -20.66 10.24 -24.36
CA GLU A 115 -19.32 9.66 -24.60
C GLU A 115 -18.20 10.51 -23.94
N GLU A 116 -18.25 11.84 -24.09
CA GLU A 116 -17.32 12.78 -23.44
C GLU A 116 -17.45 12.77 -21.90
N GLN A 117 -18.66 12.52 -21.40
CA GLN A 117 -18.93 12.36 -19.97
C GLN A 117 -18.29 11.06 -19.41
N ILE A 118 -18.40 9.94 -20.14
CA ILE A 118 -17.77 8.68 -19.75
C ILE A 118 -16.25 8.82 -19.70
N ASP A 119 -15.66 9.52 -20.68
CA ASP A 119 -14.23 9.76 -20.75
C ASP A 119 -13.71 10.64 -19.61
N THR A 120 -14.42 11.72 -19.27
CA THR A 120 -14.00 12.62 -18.18
C THR A 120 -14.06 11.93 -16.82
N HIS A 121 -15.10 11.12 -16.57
CA HIS A 121 -15.17 10.34 -15.33
C HIS A 121 -14.06 9.29 -15.24
N LYS A 122 -13.75 8.62 -16.34
CA LYS A 122 -12.65 7.64 -16.40
C LYS A 122 -11.31 8.30 -16.12
N GLU A 123 -11.05 9.47 -16.71
CA GLU A 123 -9.81 10.23 -16.49
C GLU A 123 -9.58 10.55 -14.99
N ILE A 124 -10.63 10.98 -14.28
CA ILE A 124 -10.51 11.31 -12.86
C ILE A 124 -10.30 10.05 -12.01
N ILE A 125 -11.00 8.96 -12.33
CA ILE A 125 -10.82 7.68 -11.64
C ILE A 125 -9.39 7.16 -11.83
N ASP A 126 -8.83 7.26 -13.04
CA ASP A 126 -7.45 6.88 -13.32
C ASP A 126 -6.46 7.75 -12.51
N ARG A 127 -6.67 9.07 -12.43
CA ARG A 127 -5.84 9.98 -11.63
C ARG A 127 -5.90 9.68 -10.13
N VAL A 128 -7.08 9.38 -9.59
CA VAL A 128 -7.24 8.99 -8.18
C VAL A 128 -6.60 7.63 -7.92
N THR A 129 -6.61 6.73 -8.90
CA THR A 129 -5.95 5.42 -8.80
C THR A 129 -4.43 5.56 -8.79
N ASP A 130 -3.87 6.43 -9.65
CA ASP A 130 -2.46 6.80 -9.61
C ASP A 130 -2.07 7.36 -8.23
N LEU A 131 -2.86 8.28 -7.66
CA LEU A 131 -2.61 8.83 -6.32
C LEU A 131 -2.66 7.75 -5.22
N SER A 132 -3.63 6.83 -5.32
CA SER A 132 -3.75 5.72 -4.36
C SER A 132 -2.55 4.77 -4.44
N MET A 133 -1.98 4.56 -5.64
CA MET A 133 -0.76 3.77 -5.83
C MET A 133 0.47 4.47 -5.25
N LEU A 134 0.61 5.79 -5.45
CA LEU A 134 1.69 6.57 -4.85
C LEU A 134 1.63 6.52 -3.32
N ARG A 135 0.44 6.68 -2.75
CA ARG A 135 0.22 6.56 -1.29
C ARG A 135 0.58 5.16 -0.79
N LEU A 136 0.19 4.11 -1.52
CA LEU A 136 0.59 2.74 -1.19
C LEU A 136 2.12 2.59 -1.13
N PHE A 137 2.84 3.09 -2.13
CA PHE A 137 4.31 3.02 -2.15
C PHE A 137 4.93 3.75 -0.96
N GLU A 138 4.49 4.97 -0.69
CA GLU A 138 4.93 5.75 0.47
C GLU A 138 4.70 4.95 1.77
N THR A 139 3.46 4.57 2.04
CA THR A 139 3.06 3.93 3.28
C THR A 139 3.78 2.59 3.53
N TYR A 140 4.14 1.85 2.49
CA TYR A 140 4.94 0.64 2.65
C TYR A 140 6.44 0.92 2.82
N LEU A 141 7.03 1.80 2.02
CA LEU A 141 8.46 2.11 2.07
C LEU A 141 8.85 2.87 3.35
N GLU A 142 7.93 3.69 3.85
CA GLU A 142 8.10 4.49 5.06
C GLU A 142 7.44 3.83 6.28
N GLY A 143 6.13 3.63 6.19
CA GLY A 143 5.30 3.23 7.34
C GLY A 143 5.60 1.83 7.87
N CYS A 144 5.91 0.85 7.02
CA CYS A 144 6.24 -0.50 7.52
C CYS A 144 7.55 -0.53 8.32
N PRO A 145 8.68 0.02 7.84
CA PRO A 145 9.90 0.13 8.65
C PRO A 145 9.73 0.96 9.92
N GLN A 146 8.99 2.07 9.87
CA GLN A 146 8.68 2.86 11.06
C GLN A 146 7.83 2.08 12.06
N LEU A 147 6.85 1.29 11.61
CA LEU A 147 6.06 0.41 12.48
C LEU A 147 6.94 -0.65 13.18
N VAL A 148 7.90 -1.25 12.46
CA VAL A 148 8.89 -2.18 13.05
C VAL A 148 9.72 -1.47 14.12
N LEU A 149 10.20 -0.25 13.84
CA LEU A 149 10.96 0.55 14.79
C LEU A 149 10.14 0.93 16.02
N GLN A 150 8.90 1.40 15.83
CA GLN A 150 7.97 1.77 16.91
C GLN A 150 7.67 0.57 17.81
N LEU A 151 7.40 -0.60 17.23
CA LEU A 151 7.18 -1.84 17.97
C LEU A 151 8.43 -2.27 18.74
N TYR A 152 9.62 -2.15 18.14
CA TYR A 152 10.89 -2.46 18.83
C TYR A 152 11.11 -1.56 20.04
N ILE A 153 10.91 -0.24 19.89
CA ILE A 153 11.04 0.74 20.98
C ILE A 153 10.01 0.47 22.07
N PHE A 154 8.75 0.21 21.69
CA PHE A 154 7.66 -0.12 22.61
C PHE A 154 7.99 -1.34 23.47
N LEU A 155 8.43 -2.44 22.86
CA LEU A 155 8.80 -3.66 23.59
C LEU A 155 10.07 -3.49 24.42
N LYS A 156 11.00 -2.63 24.00
CA LYS A 156 12.24 -2.36 24.75
C LYS A 156 12.00 -1.59 26.05
N HIS A 157 11.05 -0.65 26.07
CA HIS A 157 10.79 0.19 27.24
C HIS A 157 9.88 -0.48 28.28
N GLY A 158 9.14 -1.55 27.93
CA GLY A 158 8.36 -2.37 28.88
C GLY A 158 7.14 -1.70 29.51
N GLU A 159 7.05 -0.37 29.48
CA GLU A 159 5.93 0.41 30.00
C GLU A 159 4.81 0.57 28.97
N ALA A 160 3.73 -0.19 29.14
CA ALA A 160 2.59 -0.18 28.23
C ALA A 160 1.68 1.03 28.48
N ASN A 161 1.98 2.15 27.82
CA ASN A 161 1.03 3.26 27.74
C ASN A 161 -0.08 2.94 26.71
N PHE A 162 -1.35 3.05 27.11
CA PHE A 162 -2.50 2.83 26.21
C PHE A 162 -2.38 3.62 24.90
N PHE A 163 -1.87 4.86 24.98
CA PHE A 163 -1.64 5.71 23.81
C PHE A 163 -0.61 5.14 22.81
N GLN A 164 0.44 4.46 23.29
CA GLN A 164 1.44 3.85 22.40
C GLN A 164 0.87 2.62 21.69
N TYR A 165 0.12 1.78 22.40
CA TYR A 165 -0.61 0.66 21.79
C TYR A 165 -1.61 1.15 20.75
N ALA A 166 -2.38 2.20 21.07
CA ALA A 166 -3.31 2.82 20.13
C ALA A 166 -2.58 3.36 18.89
N ALA A 167 -1.43 4.01 19.05
CA ALA A 167 -0.63 4.51 17.93
C ALA A 167 -0.14 3.37 17.00
N ILE A 168 0.35 2.26 17.57
CA ILE A 168 0.76 1.08 16.80
C ILE A 168 -0.42 0.50 16.01
N MET A 169 -1.59 0.38 16.65
CA MET A 169 -2.80 -0.12 15.99
C MET A 169 -3.28 0.82 14.87
N VAL A 170 -3.23 2.13 15.09
CA VAL A 170 -3.55 3.13 14.07
C VAL A 170 -2.60 3.03 12.90
N SER A 171 -1.29 2.88 13.14
CA SER A 171 -0.28 2.69 12.08
C SER A 171 -0.54 1.41 11.27
N CYS A 172 -0.83 0.28 11.93
CA CYS A 172 -1.20 -0.96 11.25
C CYS A 172 -2.46 -0.81 10.38
N CYS A 173 -3.47 -0.11 10.90
CA CYS A 173 -4.71 0.19 10.18
C CYS A 173 -4.47 1.12 9.00
N ALA A 174 -3.62 2.14 9.14
CA ALA A 174 -3.27 3.07 8.06
C ALA A 174 -2.55 2.34 6.91
N ILE A 175 -1.55 1.50 7.23
CA ILE A 175 -0.83 0.70 6.23
C ILE A 175 -1.77 -0.25 5.49
N SER A 176 -2.59 -0.99 6.25
CA SER A 176 -3.55 -1.92 5.66
C SER A 176 -4.63 -1.20 4.86
N GLY A 177 -5.09 -0.05 5.35
CA GLY A 177 -6.05 0.86 4.72
C GLY A 177 -5.57 1.32 3.35
N SER A 178 -4.31 1.76 3.23
CA SER A 178 -3.73 2.17 1.94
C SER A 178 -3.81 1.06 0.88
N THR A 179 -3.65 -0.21 1.28
CA THR A 179 -3.80 -1.36 0.39
C THR A 179 -5.25 -1.55 -0.04
N VAL A 180 -6.19 -1.42 0.88
CA VAL A 180 -7.63 -1.54 0.58
C VAL A 180 -8.05 -0.43 -0.38
N ASP A 181 -7.63 0.80 -0.12
CA ASP A 181 -7.93 1.97 -0.93
C ASP A 181 -7.38 1.81 -2.35
N PHE A 182 -6.12 1.38 -2.49
CA PHE A 182 -5.55 1.05 -3.79
C PHE A 182 -6.34 -0.05 -4.51
N GLN A 183 -6.72 -1.14 -3.83
CA GLN A 183 -7.49 -2.22 -4.46
C GLN A 183 -8.88 -1.77 -4.93
N ILE A 184 -9.53 -0.89 -4.16
CA ILE A 184 -10.81 -0.28 -4.55
C ILE A 184 -10.61 0.64 -5.75
N ALA A 185 -9.59 1.51 -5.73
CA ALA A 185 -9.30 2.43 -6.82
C ALA A 185 -8.94 1.68 -8.12
N LEU A 186 -8.07 0.67 -8.01
CA LEU A 186 -7.67 -0.20 -9.11
C LEU A 186 -8.89 -0.85 -9.78
N ARG A 187 -9.78 -1.49 -9.00
CA ARG A 187 -11.00 -2.10 -9.54
C ARG A 187 -11.97 -1.08 -10.15
N LYS A 188 -11.99 0.17 -9.67
CA LYS A 188 -12.80 1.24 -10.28
C LYS A 188 -12.21 1.72 -11.62
N SER A 189 -10.89 1.73 -11.76
CA SER A 189 -10.21 2.14 -13.01
C SER A 189 -10.39 1.15 -14.16
N LEU A 190 -10.63 -0.12 -13.83
CA LEU A 190 -10.70 -1.20 -14.80
C LEU A 190 -12.16 -1.55 -15.13
N PRO A 191 -12.62 -1.37 -16.37
CA PRO A 191 -14.00 -1.66 -16.76
C PRO A 191 -14.32 -3.16 -16.65
N ASP A 192 -13.32 -4.02 -16.86
CA ASP A 192 -13.47 -5.48 -16.96
C ASP A 192 -13.40 -6.19 -15.59
N LYS A 193 -13.38 -5.43 -14.47
CA LYS A 193 -13.26 -6.01 -13.12
C LYS A 193 -14.43 -5.62 -12.23
N ASN A 194 -14.93 -6.63 -11.51
CA ASN A 194 -16.00 -6.46 -10.54
C ASN A 194 -15.58 -5.57 -9.37
N LEU A 195 -16.45 -4.59 -9.07
CA LEU A 195 -16.31 -3.68 -7.95
C LEU A 195 -16.46 -4.39 -6.61
N LEU A 196 -15.76 -3.90 -5.59
CA LEU A 196 -15.99 -4.25 -4.19
C LEU A 196 -17.27 -3.55 -3.69
N LYS A 197 -18.42 -4.19 -3.97
CA LYS A 197 -19.74 -3.74 -3.54
C LYS A 197 -19.96 -4.07 -2.06
N GLY A 198 -20.40 -3.08 -1.28
CA GLY A 198 -20.72 -3.22 0.13
C GLY A 198 -19.55 -2.96 1.10
N VAL A 199 -19.91 -2.77 2.36
CA VAL A 199 -18.97 -2.51 3.47
C VAL A 199 -18.28 -3.81 3.90
N TYR A 200 -19.02 -4.92 3.90
CA TYR A 200 -18.53 -6.21 4.41
C TYR A 200 -17.25 -6.70 3.71
N PRO A 201 -17.16 -6.81 2.37
CA PRO A 201 -15.90 -7.23 1.73
C PRO A 201 -14.71 -6.32 2.02
N ARG A 202 -14.96 -5.01 2.17
CA ARG A 202 -13.90 -4.03 2.46
C ARG A 202 -13.36 -4.17 3.87
N VAL A 203 -14.26 -4.33 4.84
CA VAL A 203 -13.91 -4.55 6.24
C VAL A 203 -13.19 -5.89 6.41
N THR A 204 -13.69 -6.97 5.81
CA THR A 204 -13.00 -8.27 5.85
C THR A 204 -11.61 -8.20 5.20
N TYR A 205 -11.47 -7.48 4.08
CA TYR A 205 -10.17 -7.25 3.42
C TYR A 205 -9.20 -6.48 4.33
N LEU A 206 -9.69 -5.42 4.99
CA LEU A 206 -8.91 -4.62 5.92
C LEU A 206 -8.45 -5.46 7.13
N ILE A 207 -9.38 -6.18 7.76
CA ILE A 207 -9.11 -6.98 8.96
C ILE A 207 -8.02 -8.02 8.69
N TYR A 208 -8.10 -8.77 7.58
CA TYR A 208 -7.06 -9.76 7.31
C TYR A 208 -5.70 -9.08 7.05
N LYS A 209 -5.67 -7.93 6.37
CA LYS A 209 -4.42 -7.19 6.12
C LYS A 209 -3.79 -6.70 7.42
N VAL A 210 -4.60 -6.14 8.32
CA VAL A 210 -4.14 -5.68 9.65
C VAL A 210 -3.55 -6.84 10.44
N PHE A 211 -4.27 -7.95 10.56
CA PHE A 211 -3.80 -9.08 11.36
C PHE A 211 -2.57 -9.79 10.78
N THR A 212 -2.51 -9.97 9.45
CA THR A 212 -1.35 -10.60 8.80
C THR A 212 -0.11 -9.69 8.82
N LEU A 213 -0.30 -8.36 8.78
CA LEU A 213 0.79 -7.40 8.96
C LEU A 213 1.27 -7.39 10.41
N LEU A 214 0.37 -7.24 11.38
CA LEU A 214 0.70 -7.15 12.81
C LEU A 214 1.43 -8.40 13.31
N SER A 215 0.94 -9.59 12.96
CA SER A 215 1.60 -10.85 13.33
C SER A 215 3.04 -10.90 12.81
N TRP A 216 3.26 -10.47 11.57
CA TRP A 216 4.57 -10.48 10.96
C TRP A 216 5.51 -9.43 11.55
N THR A 217 5.05 -8.19 11.71
CA THR A 217 5.90 -7.13 12.25
C THR A 217 6.33 -7.47 13.68
N LEU A 218 5.43 -8.03 14.49
CA LEU A 218 5.79 -8.57 15.81
C LEU A 218 6.83 -9.70 15.71
N SER A 219 6.67 -10.64 14.77
CA SER A 219 7.66 -11.71 14.56
C SER A 219 9.04 -11.17 14.18
N VAL A 220 9.10 -10.21 13.26
CA VAL A 220 10.36 -9.55 12.84
C VAL A 220 10.99 -8.82 14.03
N VAL A 221 10.21 -8.14 14.85
CA VAL A 221 10.71 -7.46 16.05
C VAL A 221 11.25 -8.45 17.08
N LEU A 222 10.59 -9.59 17.30
CA LEU A 222 11.17 -10.65 18.14
C LEU A 222 12.51 -11.14 17.63
N LEU A 223 12.63 -11.34 16.31
CA LEU A 223 13.90 -11.75 15.71
C LEU A 223 14.98 -10.66 15.85
N LEU A 224 14.62 -9.37 15.79
CA LEU A 224 15.52 -8.25 16.06
C LEU A 224 16.06 -8.28 17.51
N PHE A 225 15.24 -8.68 18.49
CA PHE A 225 15.70 -8.86 19.87
C PHE A 225 16.64 -10.05 20.03
N VAL A 226 16.44 -11.14 19.26
CA VAL A 226 17.35 -12.30 19.28
C VAL A 226 18.70 -11.93 18.67
N ASN A 227 18.69 -11.44 17.43
CA ASN A 227 19.90 -11.02 16.75
C ASN A 227 19.57 -10.12 15.56
N VAL A 228 20.05 -8.87 15.63
CA VAL A 228 19.83 -7.86 14.58
C VAL A 228 20.37 -8.32 13.22
N ASN A 229 21.55 -8.94 13.18
CA ASN A 229 22.16 -9.38 11.92
C ASN A 229 21.34 -10.49 11.25
N ILE A 230 20.83 -11.45 12.03
CA ILE A 230 19.96 -12.51 11.50
C ILE A 230 18.65 -11.93 10.98
N ALA A 231 18.04 -11.00 11.72
CA ALA A 231 16.82 -10.33 11.29
C ALA A 231 17.01 -9.55 9.98
N LEU A 232 18.09 -8.75 9.88
CA LEU A 232 18.41 -8.00 8.66
C LEU A 232 18.72 -8.93 7.49
N PHE A 233 19.45 -10.03 7.73
CA PHE A 233 19.71 -11.04 6.72
C PHE A 233 18.41 -11.69 6.21
N LEU A 234 17.49 -12.05 7.11
CA LEU A 234 16.18 -12.62 6.72
C LEU A 234 15.37 -11.63 5.89
N LEU A 235 15.27 -10.36 6.32
CA LEU A 235 14.54 -9.33 5.57
C LEU A 235 15.16 -9.09 4.19
N LEU A 236 16.49 -9.04 4.10
CA LEU A 236 17.21 -8.91 2.84
C LEU A 236 16.96 -10.13 1.93
N PHE A 237 17.02 -11.35 2.49
CA PHE A 237 16.76 -12.57 1.75
C PHE A 237 15.33 -12.59 1.19
N LEU A 238 14.32 -12.26 2.00
CA LEU A 238 12.92 -12.18 1.55
C LEU A 238 12.73 -11.11 0.48
N TRP A 239 13.43 -9.98 0.62
CA TRP A 239 13.41 -8.92 -0.39
C TRP A 239 13.99 -9.39 -1.73
N LEU A 240 15.13 -10.09 -1.71
CA LEU A 240 15.73 -10.66 -2.91
C LEU A 240 14.82 -11.70 -3.58
N VAL A 241 14.17 -12.56 -2.79
CA VAL A 241 13.18 -13.52 -3.30
C VAL A 241 12.00 -12.79 -3.95
N GLY A 242 11.45 -11.77 -3.28
CA GLY A 242 10.38 -10.93 -3.82
C GLY A 242 10.79 -10.21 -5.10
N LEU A 243 12.03 -9.73 -5.17
CA LEU A 243 12.60 -9.07 -6.34
C LEU A 243 12.73 -10.04 -7.52
N ILE A 244 13.31 -11.23 -7.31
CA ILE A 244 13.40 -12.29 -8.33
C ILE A 244 12.01 -12.65 -8.85
N TRP A 245 11.02 -12.76 -7.95
CA TRP A 245 9.65 -13.03 -8.35
C TRP A 245 9.04 -11.89 -9.19
N ALA A 246 9.27 -10.63 -8.81
CA ALA A 246 8.85 -9.46 -9.60
C ALA A 246 9.49 -9.45 -11.00
N PHE A 247 10.78 -9.80 -11.12
CA PHE A 247 11.46 -9.94 -12.40
C PHE A 247 10.89 -11.09 -13.26
N LYS A 248 10.64 -12.24 -12.65
CA LYS A 248 10.08 -13.41 -13.34
C LYS A 248 8.69 -13.12 -13.90
N ASN A 249 7.89 -12.30 -13.22
CA ASN A 249 6.55 -11.93 -13.66
C ASN A 249 6.52 -10.95 -14.85
N GLN A 250 7.68 -10.41 -15.27
CA GLN A 250 7.85 -9.53 -16.43
C GLN A 250 6.80 -8.41 -16.52
N THR A 251 6.71 -7.60 -15.47
CA THR A 251 5.80 -6.45 -15.41
C THR A 251 6.10 -5.42 -16.49
N LYS A 252 5.05 -4.72 -16.95
CA LYS A 252 5.12 -3.64 -17.96
C LYS A 252 4.36 -2.40 -17.48
N PHE A 253 4.62 -1.96 -16.26
CA PHE A 253 3.85 -0.89 -15.62
C PHE A 253 4.32 0.52 -16.02
N CYS A 254 5.62 0.71 -16.22
CA CYS A 254 6.26 1.96 -16.58
C CYS A 254 6.70 1.97 -18.05
N ASN A 255 6.57 3.14 -18.70
CA ASN A 255 7.02 3.32 -20.10
C ASN A 255 8.55 3.29 -20.24
N SER A 256 9.29 3.72 -19.20
CA SER A 256 10.75 3.75 -19.22
C SER A 256 11.34 2.55 -18.49
N ARG A 257 12.40 1.96 -19.06
CA ARG A 257 13.07 0.79 -18.48
C ARG A 257 13.55 1.06 -17.05
N SER A 258 14.17 2.22 -16.80
CA SER A 258 14.67 2.59 -15.47
C SER A 258 13.56 2.62 -14.41
N MET A 259 12.38 3.14 -14.76
CA MET A 259 11.26 3.22 -13.81
C MET A 259 10.60 1.86 -13.61
N GLU A 260 10.62 0.98 -14.62
CA GLU A 260 10.18 -0.40 -14.47
C GLU A 260 11.09 -1.18 -13.51
N TYR A 261 12.41 -0.97 -13.58
CA TYR A 261 13.35 -1.53 -12.60
C TYR A 261 13.05 -1.03 -11.18
N LEU A 262 12.86 0.29 -11.00
CA LEU A 262 12.49 0.87 -9.71
C LEU A 262 11.17 0.30 -9.19
N TYR A 263 10.17 0.12 -10.06
CA TYR A 263 8.89 -0.48 -9.71
C TYR A 263 9.05 -1.90 -9.17
N ARG A 264 9.84 -2.75 -9.85
CA ARG A 264 10.10 -4.13 -9.40
C ARG A 264 10.84 -4.17 -8.06
N ILE A 265 11.77 -3.25 -7.83
CA ILE A 265 12.49 -3.07 -6.55
C ILE A 265 11.50 -2.75 -5.42
N VAL A 266 10.62 -1.77 -5.63
CA VAL A 266 9.61 -1.35 -4.65
C VAL A 266 8.59 -2.45 -4.39
N VAL A 267 8.11 -3.13 -5.43
CA VAL A 267 7.21 -4.26 -5.30
C VAL A 267 7.85 -5.40 -4.50
N GLY A 268 9.11 -5.73 -4.79
CA GLY A 268 9.86 -6.71 -4.01
C GLY A 268 9.94 -6.33 -2.53
N PHE A 269 10.06 -5.03 -2.21
CA PHE A 269 10.02 -4.53 -0.84
C PHE A 269 8.64 -4.69 -0.18
N ILE A 270 7.57 -4.32 -0.88
CA ILE A 270 6.19 -4.50 -0.39
C ILE A 270 5.93 -5.98 -0.07
N LEU A 271 6.46 -6.89 -0.90
CA LEU A 271 6.34 -8.34 -0.71
C LEU A 271 7.02 -8.87 0.55
N VAL A 272 7.95 -8.14 1.17
CA VAL A 272 8.47 -8.50 2.49
C VAL A 272 7.38 -8.37 3.55
N PHE A 273 6.47 -7.42 3.40
CA PHE A 273 5.45 -7.09 4.40
C PHE A 273 4.07 -7.64 4.08
N THR A 274 3.64 -7.66 2.82
CA THR A 274 2.33 -8.18 2.44
C THR A 274 2.33 -8.80 1.06
N PHE A 275 1.42 -9.74 0.83
CA PHE A 275 1.14 -10.19 -0.53
C PHE A 275 0.56 -9.03 -1.34
N PHE A 276 1.33 -8.59 -2.33
CA PHE A 276 0.94 -7.61 -3.32
C PHE A 276 0.87 -8.30 -4.68
N ASN A 277 -0.30 -8.21 -5.30
CA ASN A 277 -0.57 -8.91 -6.54
C ASN A 277 0.06 -8.15 -7.71
N ILE A 278 1.12 -8.68 -8.31
CA ILE A 278 1.96 -7.96 -9.28
C ILE A 278 1.39 -7.97 -10.71
N LYS A 279 0.68 -9.04 -11.09
CA LYS A 279 0.26 -9.32 -12.47
C LYS A 279 -1.26 -9.51 -12.61
N GLY A 280 -1.95 -9.64 -11.48
CA GLY A 280 -3.37 -9.97 -11.31
C GLY A 280 -4.06 -10.98 -12.20
N GLN A 281 -3.28 -11.94 -12.69
CA GLN A 281 -3.73 -13.24 -13.20
C GLN A 281 -3.74 -14.29 -12.08
N ASN A 282 -4.51 -15.37 -12.25
CA ASN A 282 -4.59 -16.59 -11.42
C ASN A 282 -3.84 -16.54 -10.08
N THR A 283 -4.35 -15.75 -9.14
CA THR A 283 -3.64 -15.41 -7.91
C THR A 283 -3.67 -16.52 -6.87
N LYS A 284 -4.50 -17.55 -7.03
CA LYS A 284 -4.75 -18.58 -6.01
C LYS A 284 -3.47 -19.31 -5.59
N CYS A 285 -2.72 -19.86 -6.56
CA CYS A 285 -1.47 -20.59 -6.30
C CYS A 285 -0.34 -19.71 -5.73
N PRO A 286 0.04 -18.57 -6.37
CA PRO A 286 1.12 -17.73 -5.84
C PRO A 286 0.76 -17.12 -4.47
N MET A 287 -0.51 -16.79 -4.23
CA MET A 287 -0.97 -16.33 -2.94
C MET A 287 -0.88 -17.42 -1.87
N SER A 288 -1.34 -18.64 -2.17
CA SER A 288 -1.24 -19.77 -1.25
C SER A 288 0.22 -20.05 -0.88
N CYS A 289 1.11 -20.12 -1.88
CA CYS A 289 2.55 -20.30 -1.67
C CYS A 289 3.13 -19.20 -0.76
N TYR A 290 2.80 -17.92 -1.02
CA TYR A 290 3.24 -16.80 -0.20
C TYR A 290 2.82 -16.95 1.26
N TYR A 291 1.55 -17.24 1.53
CA TYR A 291 1.05 -17.36 2.91
C TYR A 291 1.56 -18.62 3.61
N ILE A 292 1.81 -19.72 2.90
CA ILE A 292 2.47 -20.91 3.46
C ILE A 292 3.89 -20.56 3.90
N VAL A 293 4.70 -19.97 3.02
CA VAL A 293 6.07 -19.53 3.36
C VAL A 293 6.03 -18.54 4.53
N ARG A 294 5.05 -17.64 4.55
CA ARG A 294 4.86 -16.67 5.64
C ARG A 294 4.58 -17.34 6.98
N VAL A 295 3.65 -18.30 7.01
CA VAL A 295 3.33 -19.07 8.23
C VAL A 295 4.54 -19.85 8.71
N LEU A 296 5.25 -20.53 7.80
CA LEU A 296 6.47 -21.28 8.12
C LEU A 296 7.56 -20.37 8.70
N ALA A 297 7.77 -19.20 8.11
CA ALA A 297 8.74 -18.23 8.61
C ALA A 297 8.37 -17.72 10.02
N THR A 298 7.11 -17.36 10.25
CA THR A 298 6.64 -16.92 11.58
C THR A 298 6.78 -18.03 12.62
N VAL A 299 6.39 -19.26 12.29
CA VAL A 299 6.55 -20.42 13.19
C VAL A 299 8.03 -20.69 13.47
N GLY A 300 8.89 -20.63 12.45
CA GLY A 300 10.34 -20.78 12.62
C GLY A 300 10.94 -19.73 13.55
N ILE A 301 10.55 -18.47 13.42
CA ILE A 301 10.98 -17.39 14.33
C ILE A 301 10.51 -17.67 15.76
N LEU A 302 9.25 -18.08 15.95
CA LEU A 302 8.73 -18.42 17.28
C LEU A 302 9.50 -19.61 17.89
N ILE A 303 9.83 -20.64 17.12
CA ILE A 303 10.63 -21.78 17.59
C ILE A 303 12.02 -21.31 18.05
N VAL A 304 12.70 -20.48 17.25
CA VAL A 304 14.01 -19.92 17.63
C VAL A 304 13.89 -19.09 18.91
N PHE A 305 12.85 -18.26 19.01
CA PHE A 305 12.61 -17.41 20.18
C PHE A 305 12.33 -18.21 21.46
N TRP A 306 11.62 -19.35 21.34
CA TRP A 306 11.36 -20.25 22.46
C TRP A 306 12.55 -21.15 22.82
N ALA A 307 13.39 -21.50 21.83
CA ALA A 307 14.62 -22.27 22.07
C ALA A 307 15.71 -21.44 22.75
N TYR A 308 15.74 -20.12 22.49
CA TYR A 308 16.69 -19.18 23.07
C TYR A 308 15.95 -18.03 23.76
N PRO A 309 15.29 -18.28 24.90
CA PRO A 309 14.56 -17.24 25.62
C PRO A 309 15.54 -16.15 26.06
N LEU A 310 15.29 -14.92 25.63
CA LEU A 310 16.10 -13.76 25.99
C LEU A 310 15.82 -13.36 27.44
N SER A 311 16.89 -13.14 28.21
CA SER A 311 16.82 -12.65 29.60
C SER A 311 16.18 -11.27 29.74
N ILE A 312 15.98 -10.54 28.64
CA ILE A 312 15.35 -9.21 28.59
C ILE A 312 13.83 -9.32 28.79
N PHE A 313 13.21 -10.44 28.38
CA PHE A 313 11.78 -10.64 28.60
C PHE A 313 11.58 -11.34 29.96
N SER A 314 10.92 -10.66 30.90
CA SER A 314 10.39 -11.36 32.07
C SER A 314 9.35 -12.39 31.61
N SER A 315 9.15 -13.45 32.41
CA SER A 315 8.17 -14.51 32.13
C SER A 315 6.77 -13.95 31.81
N ASP A 316 6.47 -12.77 32.34
CA ASP A 316 5.16 -12.12 32.23
C ASP A 316 4.89 -11.49 30.85
N TYR A 317 5.91 -11.06 30.10
CA TYR A 317 5.72 -10.51 28.74
C TYR A 317 5.98 -11.54 27.64
N PHE A 318 6.73 -12.59 27.94
CA PHE A 318 7.10 -13.63 27.00
C PHE A 318 5.89 -14.40 26.43
N ILE A 319 4.97 -14.81 27.31
CA ILE A 319 3.78 -15.57 26.94
C ILE A 319 2.77 -14.70 26.19
N PRO A 320 2.38 -13.50 26.67
CA PRO A 320 1.41 -12.65 25.97
C PRO A 320 1.83 -12.31 24.54
N ILE A 321 3.10 -11.96 24.30
CA ILE A 321 3.57 -11.60 22.95
C ILE A 321 3.48 -12.80 22.01
N SER A 322 3.92 -13.98 22.46
CA SER A 322 3.81 -15.22 21.68
C SER A 322 2.35 -15.55 21.34
N VAL A 323 1.46 -15.45 22.33
CA VAL A 323 0.01 -15.67 22.16
C VAL A 323 -0.57 -14.65 21.18
N THR A 324 -0.20 -13.37 21.28
CA THR A 324 -0.66 -12.33 20.35
C THR A 324 -0.21 -12.62 18.91
N ILE A 325 1.04 -13.05 18.69
CA ILE A 325 1.54 -13.39 17.34
C ILE A 325 0.75 -14.54 16.74
N VAL A 326 0.54 -15.62 17.51
CA VAL A 326 -0.21 -16.80 17.04
C VAL A 326 -1.68 -16.45 16.78
N LEU A 327 -2.33 -15.74 17.72
CA LEU A 327 -3.73 -15.34 17.58
C LEU A 327 -3.96 -14.45 16.37
N THR A 328 -3.12 -13.42 16.19
CA THR A 328 -3.20 -12.52 15.03
C THR A 328 -2.88 -13.24 13.73
N LEU A 329 -1.95 -14.20 13.71
CA LEU A 329 -1.70 -15.03 12.52
C LEU A 329 -2.94 -15.85 12.15
N LEU A 330 -3.50 -16.59 13.12
CA LEU A 330 -4.67 -17.44 12.90
C LEU A 330 -5.87 -16.62 12.44
N LEU A 331 -6.19 -15.52 13.13
CA LEU A 331 -7.25 -14.61 12.71
C LEU A 331 -7.00 -14.06 11.30
N GLY A 332 -5.76 -13.64 11.00
CA GLY A 332 -5.38 -13.17 9.68
C GLY A 332 -5.63 -14.21 8.57
N ILE A 333 -5.29 -15.48 8.80
CA ILE A 333 -5.53 -16.58 7.85
C ILE A 333 -7.03 -16.91 7.74
N ILE A 334 -7.77 -16.93 8.85
CA ILE A 334 -9.22 -17.15 8.84
C ILE A 334 -9.91 -16.07 8.00
N PHE A 335 -9.64 -14.78 8.27
CA PHE A 335 -10.23 -13.68 7.52
C PHE A 335 -9.77 -13.66 6.05
N LEU A 336 -8.56 -14.12 5.75
CA LEU A 336 -8.09 -14.34 4.39
C LEU A 336 -8.97 -15.38 3.67
N ILE A 337 -9.19 -16.54 4.29
CA ILE A 337 -10.03 -17.61 3.73
C ILE A 337 -11.48 -17.14 3.58
N VAL A 338 -12.03 -16.44 4.57
CA VAL A 338 -13.39 -15.86 4.49
C VAL A 338 -13.49 -14.83 3.37
N TYR A 339 -12.50 -13.96 3.22
CA TYR A 339 -12.49 -12.96 2.16
C TYR A 339 -12.46 -13.61 0.77
N TYR A 340 -11.51 -14.53 0.52
CA TYR A 340 -11.39 -15.18 -0.80
C TYR A 340 -12.45 -16.25 -1.06
N GLY A 341 -12.98 -16.85 0.01
CA GLY A 341 -14.03 -17.86 -0.04
C GLY A 341 -15.41 -17.25 -0.27
N ILE A 342 -15.76 -16.16 0.40
CA ILE A 342 -17.15 -15.65 0.42
C ILE A 342 -17.23 -14.24 -0.17
N CYS A 343 -16.26 -13.36 0.16
CA CYS A 343 -16.39 -11.93 -0.11
C CYS A 343 -15.79 -11.48 -1.45
N HIS A 344 -14.98 -12.32 -2.11
CA HIS A 344 -14.21 -11.90 -3.27
C HIS A 344 -15.10 -11.73 -4.52
N PRO A 345 -15.08 -10.56 -5.19
CA PRO A 345 -16.02 -10.23 -6.27
C PRO A 345 -15.98 -11.13 -7.50
N ASN A 346 -14.90 -11.89 -7.71
CA ASN A 346 -14.80 -12.78 -8.88
C ASN A 346 -15.47 -14.14 -8.65
N ARG A 347 -15.94 -14.45 -7.43
CA ARG A 347 -16.68 -15.71 -7.17
C ARG A 347 -18.16 -15.60 -7.56
N SER A 348 -18.73 -14.40 -7.59
CA SER A 348 -20.17 -14.21 -7.82
C SER A 348 -20.62 -14.38 -9.27
N GLU A 349 -19.71 -14.55 -10.23
CA GLU A 349 -20.04 -14.58 -11.68
C GLU A 349 -19.23 -15.60 -12.51
N GLU A 350 -18.68 -16.67 -11.91
CA GLU A 350 -18.28 -17.85 -12.72
C GLU A 350 -19.48 -18.52 -13.44
N THR A 351 -20.69 -17.95 -13.35
CA THR A 351 -21.95 -18.41 -13.95
C THR A 351 -22.60 -17.45 -14.97
N LYS A 352 -21.84 -16.57 -15.63
CA LYS A 352 -22.34 -15.88 -16.84
C LYS A 352 -21.29 -15.84 -17.95
N TYR A 353 -21.38 -16.81 -18.84
CA TYR A 353 -20.95 -16.64 -20.22
C TYR A 353 -22.01 -15.77 -20.94
N ASP A 354 -21.55 -14.72 -21.60
CA ASP A 354 -22.00 -14.26 -22.93
C ASP A 354 -21.28 -12.93 -23.23
N GLU A 355 -20.14 -13.02 -23.94
CA GLU A 355 -19.53 -11.86 -24.57
C GLU A 355 -20.29 -11.54 -25.86
N THR A 356 -20.95 -10.39 -25.90
CA THR A 356 -21.35 -9.74 -27.15
C THR A 356 -20.29 -8.70 -27.52
N ASP A 357 -19.78 -8.83 -28.75
CA ASP A 357 -18.77 -7.97 -29.36
C ASP A 357 -19.20 -6.49 -29.38
N GLY A 358 -18.37 -5.64 -28.78
CA GLY A 358 -18.52 -4.20 -28.84
C GLY A 358 -17.22 -3.50 -28.42
N LYS A 359 -16.27 -3.37 -29.36
CA LYS A 359 -15.07 -2.54 -29.19
C LYS A 359 -15.48 -1.08 -29.00
N SER A 360 -15.44 -0.58 -27.77
CA SER A 360 -15.47 0.87 -27.49
C SER A 360 -14.05 1.44 -27.51
N ALA A 361 -13.92 2.65 -28.06
CA ALA A 361 -12.66 3.30 -28.38
C ALA A 361 -11.69 3.36 -27.18
N GLN A 362 -10.47 2.94 -27.45
CA GLN A 362 -9.53 2.37 -26.49
C GLN A 362 -8.44 3.39 -26.17
N ARG A 363 -8.41 3.90 -24.93
CA ARG A 363 -7.32 4.75 -24.41
C ARG A 363 -6.56 4.05 -23.27
N ASP A 364 -5.24 4.16 -23.31
CA ASP A 364 -4.28 3.49 -22.41
C ASP A 364 -4.36 4.00 -20.95
N CYS A 365 -5.02 3.24 -20.09
CA CYS A 365 -4.89 3.35 -18.64
C CYS A 365 -3.62 2.61 -18.19
N ARG A 366 -2.72 3.29 -17.48
CA ARG A 366 -1.44 2.68 -17.00
C ARG A 366 -1.68 1.47 -16.10
N MET A 367 -2.74 1.52 -15.31
CA MET A 367 -3.16 0.42 -14.43
C MET A 367 -3.66 -0.81 -15.20
N ARG A 368 -3.95 -0.69 -16.51
CA ARG A 368 -4.31 -1.84 -17.37
C ARG A 368 -3.15 -2.83 -17.50
N TYR A 369 -1.91 -2.34 -17.55
CA TYR A 369 -0.71 -3.18 -17.61
C TYR A 369 -0.39 -3.91 -16.30
N PHE A 370 -1.05 -3.52 -15.20
CA PHE A 370 -1.00 -4.27 -13.95
C PHE A 370 -1.70 -5.63 -14.07
N LEU A 371 -2.57 -5.81 -15.08
CA LEU A 371 -3.44 -6.98 -15.26
C LEU A 371 -3.45 -7.57 -16.67
N MET A 372 -2.54 -7.21 -17.57
CA MET A 372 -2.66 -7.69 -18.96
C MET A 372 -2.47 -9.20 -19.08
N GLU A 373 -3.58 -9.82 -19.51
CA GLU A 373 -3.87 -11.17 -20.08
C GLU A 373 -3.50 -12.41 -19.28
#